data_AF-A0A7V7D054-F1
#
_entry.id   AF-A0A7V7D054-F1
#
_cell.length_a   1.000
_cell.length_b   1.000
_cell.length_c   1.000
_cell.angle_alpha   90.00
_cell.angle_beta   90.00
_cell.angle_gamma   90.00
#
_symmetry.space_group_name_H-M   'P 1'
#
loop_
_entity.id
_entity.type
_entity.pdbx_description
1 polymer ?
#
loop_
_entity_poly.entity_id
_entity_poly.type
_entity_poly.pdbx_seq_one_letter_code
_entity_poly.pdbx_strand_id
1 'polypeptide(L)' 'MKSKVSEEARIGVYVCHCGLNIAQTVDCQKVAEAAADLDHVVVSKDISYACSEPGQQEIKE' A
#
# COMPACT_ATOMS: atom_id res chain seq x y z
N MET A 1 8.24 -25.04 -5.94
CA MET A 1 7.13 -24.12 -5.55
C MET A 1 6.37 -23.74 -6.80
N LYS A 2 5.07 -24.00 -6.88
CA LYS A 2 4.27 -23.60 -8.05
C LYS A 2 3.92 -22.11 -7.91
N SER A 3 4.65 -21.24 -8.61
CA SER A 3 4.18 -19.89 -8.94
C SER A 3 2.93 -20.04 -9.78
N LYS A 4 1.78 -19.64 -9.24
CA LYS A 4 0.51 -19.61 -9.98
C LYS A 4 -0.16 -18.27 -9.72
N VAL A 5 0.36 -17.22 -10.36
CA VAL A 5 -0.41 -16.01 -10.65
C VAL A 5 -0.61 -16.05 -12.16
N SER A 6 -1.72 -16.62 -12.58
CA SER A 6 -2.08 -16.88 -13.98
C SER A 6 -3.39 -16.18 -14.38
N GLU A 7 -3.59 -14.99 -13.83
CA GLU A 7 -4.47 -13.89 -14.25
C GLU A 7 -3.60 -12.64 -14.00
N GLU A 8 -3.64 -11.61 -14.84
CA GLU A 8 -2.83 -10.39 -14.61
C GLU A 8 -3.02 -9.92 -13.16
N ALA A 9 -1.91 -9.78 -12.42
CA ALA A 9 -1.98 -9.44 -11.01
C ALA A 9 -2.75 -8.12 -10.83
N ARG A 10 -3.46 -7.98 -9.71
CA ARG A 10 -4.12 -6.73 -9.32
C ARG A 10 -3.65 -6.40 -7.92
N ILE A 11 -2.76 -5.44 -7.82
CA ILE A 11 -2.00 -5.15 -6.61
C ILE A 11 -2.57 -3.89 -5.95
N GLY A 12 -2.85 -3.99 -4.66
CA GLY A 12 -3.12 -2.85 -3.79
C GLY A 12 -1.90 -2.52 -2.94
N VAL A 13 -1.45 -1.27 -2.97
CA VAL A 13 -0.32 -0.77 -2.19
C VAL A 13 -0.82 0.19 -1.11
N TYR A 14 -0.45 -0.09 0.13
CA TYR A 14 -0.82 0.73 1.29
C TYR A 14 0.44 1.11 2.07
N VAL A 15 0.80 2.38 2.05
CA VAL A 15 2.01 2.92 2.67
C VAL A 15 1.67 3.44 4.08
N CYS A 16 2.17 2.77 5.11
CA CYS A 16 1.85 3.13 6.50
C CYS A 16 2.69 4.32 6.99
N HIS A 17 2.07 5.29 7.67
CA HIS A 17 2.78 6.38 8.35
C HIS A 17 3.36 5.96 9.69
N CYS A 18 2.69 5.02 10.37
CA CYS A 18 3.03 4.55 11.71
C CYS A 18 3.26 5.71 12.70
N GLY A 19 2.36 6.70 12.66
CA GLY A 19 2.53 7.96 13.36
C GLY A 19 3.74 8.71 12.80
N LEU A 20 4.73 8.97 13.64
CA LEU A 20 5.99 9.60 13.24
C LEU A 20 7.13 8.60 12.99
N ASN A 21 6.94 7.31 13.28
CA ASN A 21 8.02 6.32 13.12
C ASN A 21 8.51 6.22 11.67
N ILE A 22 7.60 6.37 10.69
CA ILE A 22 7.95 6.37 9.26
C ILE A 22 7.80 7.78 8.70
N ALA A 23 6.64 8.43 8.91
CA ALA A 23 6.33 9.72 8.30
C ALA A 23 7.23 10.90 8.73
N GLN A 24 8.01 10.77 9.83
CA GLN A 24 8.99 11.78 10.19
C GLN A 24 10.19 11.82 9.21
N THR A 25 10.51 10.68 8.59
CA THR A 25 11.71 10.52 7.76
C THR A 25 11.37 10.30 6.30
N VAL A 26 10.27 9.61 6.02
CA VAL A 26 9.86 9.21 4.68
C VAL A 26 8.61 10.00 4.27
N ASP A 27 8.64 10.56 3.07
CA ASP A 27 7.45 11.10 2.42
C ASP A 27 6.59 9.94 1.90
N CYS A 28 5.71 9.45 2.77
CA CYS A 28 4.85 8.30 2.49
C CYS A 28 3.89 8.53 1.32
N GLN A 29 3.39 9.76 1.18
CA GLN A 29 2.53 10.14 0.05
C GLN A 29 3.30 9.98 -1.26
N LYS A 30 4.53 10.53 -1.35
CA LYS A 30 5.37 10.38 -2.53
C LYS A 30 5.71 8.92 -2.84
N VAL A 31 5.89 8.08 -1.82
CA VAL A 31 6.09 6.62 -2.01
C VAL A 31 4.83 5.98 -2.59
N ALA A 32 3.64 6.33 -2.10
CA ALA A 32 2.38 5.82 -2.63
C ALA A 32 2.16 6.27 -4.08
N GLU A 33 2.44 7.53 -4.41
CA GLU A 33 2.37 8.06 -5.78
C GLU A 33 3.32 7.30 -6.71
N ALA A 34 4.59 7.13 -6.32
CA ALA A 34 5.56 6.38 -7.11
C ALA A 34 5.17 4.90 -7.29
N ALA A 35 4.54 4.29 -6.29
CA ALA A 35 4.07 2.91 -6.38
C ALA A 35 2.86 2.75 -7.31
N ALA A 36 2.07 3.81 -7.53
CA ALA A 36 0.92 3.79 -8.44
C ALA A 36 1.33 3.57 -9.90
N ASP A 37 2.57 3.95 -10.27
CA ASP A 37 3.11 3.79 -11.63
C ASP A 37 3.70 2.40 -11.89
N LEU A 38 3.72 1.50 -10.91
CA LEU A 38 4.26 0.14 -11.07
C LEU A 38 3.25 -0.77 -11.78
N ASP A 39 3.78 -1.69 -12.59
CA ASP A 39 2.97 -2.68 -13.29
C ASP A 39 2.01 -3.39 -12.33
N HIS A 40 0.76 -3.51 -12.78
CA HIS A 40 -0.32 -4.23 -12.07
C HIS A 40 -0.85 -3.58 -10.79
N VAL A 41 -0.35 -2.41 -10.38
CA VAL A 41 -0.91 -1.66 -9.24
C VAL A 41 -2.22 -0.98 -9.66
N VAL A 42 -3.31 -1.33 -8.97
CA VAL A 42 -4.66 -0.80 -9.25
C VAL A 42 -5.18 0.12 -8.14
N VAL A 43 -4.54 0.08 -6.96
CA VAL A 43 -4.80 0.96 -5.82
C VAL A 43 -3.45 1.28 -5.18
N SER A 44 -3.18 2.56 -4.92
CA SER A 44 -2.02 2.98 -4.12
C SER A 44 -2.42 4.14 -3.22
N LYS A 45 -2.20 4.01 -1.91
CA LYS A 45 -2.57 4.99 -0.90
C LYS A 45 -1.55 5.02 0.22
N ASP A 46 -1.35 6.18 0.83
CA ASP A 46 -0.75 6.30 2.15
C ASP A 46 -1.84 6.32 3.24
N ILE A 47 -1.59 5.65 4.37
CA ILE A 47 -2.55 5.53 5.48
C ILE A 47 -1.85 5.68 6.84
N SER A 48 -2.55 6.27 7.80
CA SER A 48 -1.99 6.61 9.13
C SER A 48 -1.44 5.38 9.88
N TYR A 49 -2.25 4.32 9.98
CA TYR A 49 -1.90 3.09 10.70
C TYR A 49 -2.51 1.87 9.99
N ALA A 50 -1.73 1.21 9.12
CA ALA A 50 -2.18 0.05 8.37
C ALA A 50 -2.69 -1.10 9.26
N CYS A 51 -2.13 -1.26 10.47
CA CYS A 51 -2.56 -2.29 11.41
C CYS A 51 -3.80 -1.94 12.24
N SER A 52 -4.26 -0.69 12.21
CA SER A 52 -5.45 -0.27 12.96
C SER A 52 -6.72 -0.85 12.33
N GLU A 53 -7.82 -0.92 13.09
CA GLU A 53 -9.11 -1.37 12.57
C GLU A 53 -9.52 -0.59 11.29
N PRO A 54 -9.47 0.75 11.23
CA PRO A 54 -9.75 1.49 10.00
C PRO A 54 -8.80 1.12 8.85
N GLY A 55 -7.51 0.95 9.12
CA GLY A 55 -6.52 0.56 8.10
C GLY A 55 -6.78 -0.83 7.53
N GLN A 56 -7.20 -1.78 8.38
CA GLN A 56 -7.56 -3.13 7.95
C GLN A 56 -8.85 -3.14 7.13
N GLN A 57 -9.85 -2.31 7.47
CA GLN A 57 -11.06 -2.18 6.65
C GLN A 57 -10.75 -1.57 5.28
N GLU A 58 -9.90 -0.53 5.21
CA GLU A 58 -9.49 0.05 3.91
C GLU A 58 -8.80 -0.96 2.99
N ILE A 59 -8.04 -1.92 3.53
CA ILE A 59 -7.39 -2.97 2.73
C ILE A 59 -8.41 -4.03 2.25
N LYS A 60 -9.47 -4.25 3.03
CA LYS A 60 -10.46 -5.30 2.80
C LYS A 60 -11.55 -4.90 1.80
N GLU A 61 -11.94 -3.63 1.81
CA GLU A 61 -12.95 -3.03 0.93
C GLU A 61 -12.42 -2.76 -0.48
#